data_AF-A0A094JVT5-F1
#
_entry.id   AF-A0A094JVT5-F1
#
_cell.length_a   1.000
_cell.length_b   1.000
_cell.length_c   1.000
_cell.angle_alpha   90.00
_cell.angle_beta   90.00
_cell.angle_gamma   90.00
#
_symmetry.space_group_name_H-M   'P 1'
#
loop_
_entity.id
_entity.type
_entity.pdbx_description
1 polymer ?
#
loop_
_entity_poly.entity_id
_entity_poly.type
_entity_poly.pdbx_seq_one_letter_code
_entity_poly.pdbx_strand_id
1 'polypeptide(L)'
;AERSGMFYVNQRWLGGTLTNFATIQKRIKRLKEIEKMAEDGTFDVLPKKEVVKLKKELERLEKFLGGIKEMKELPDALFVIDPRKERIAVAEARKLNIPIVGIVDTNCDPDEIDYVIPANDDAIRAVKLLTAKNCGCILEAKTRRRSRCHS
;
A
#
# COMPACT_ATOMS: atom_id res chain seq x y z
N ALA A 1 3.03 -4.78 -8.62
CA ALA A 1 2.55 -4.86 -7.23
C ALA A 1 1.48 -5.93 -7.07
N GLU A 2 0.36 -5.90 -7.82
CA GLU A 2 -0.64 -6.99 -7.83
C GLU A 2 -0.05 -8.38 -8.16
N ARG A 3 0.86 -8.46 -9.13
CA ARG A 3 1.52 -9.70 -9.55
C ARG A 3 2.39 -10.38 -8.47
N SER A 4 2.53 -9.78 -7.30
CA SER A 4 3.65 -10.04 -6.40
C SER A 4 3.29 -9.95 -4.93
N GLY A 5 2.04 -9.58 -4.64
CA GLY A 5 1.51 -9.49 -3.27
C GLY A 5 2.17 -8.42 -2.42
N MET A 6 2.81 -7.42 -3.03
CA MET A 6 3.40 -6.29 -2.29
C MET A 6 2.38 -5.17 -2.16
N PHE A 7 2.26 -4.61 -0.95
CA PHE A 7 1.35 -3.51 -0.66
C PHE A 7 1.85 -2.21 -1.28
N TYR A 8 0.93 -1.39 -1.77
CA TYR A 8 1.27 -0.11 -2.37
C TYR A 8 0.14 0.89 -2.17
N VAL A 9 0.50 2.17 -2.16
CA VAL A 9 -0.45 3.27 -2.15
C VAL A 9 -0.11 4.13 -3.37
N ASN A 10 -0.99 4.11 -4.36
CA ASN A 10 -0.82 4.90 -5.60
C ASN A 10 -1.53 6.25 -5.53
N GLN A 11 -2.41 6.43 -4.56
CA GLN A 11 -3.10 7.68 -4.29
C GLN A 11 -2.44 8.41 -3.12
N ARG A 12 -3.06 9.50 -2.68
CA ARG A 12 -2.61 10.28 -1.53
C ARG A 12 -2.54 9.43 -0.27
N TRP A 13 -1.42 9.53 0.44
CA TRP A 13 -1.25 8.94 1.77
C TRP A 13 -2.26 9.55 2.75
N LEU A 14 -3.07 8.70 3.38
CA LEU A 14 -3.98 9.12 4.44
C LEU A 14 -3.19 9.17 5.75
N GLY A 15 -3.12 10.33 6.40
CA GLY A 15 -2.54 10.41 7.74
C GLY A 15 -3.24 9.44 8.70
N GLY A 16 -2.46 8.76 9.52
CA GLY A 16 -2.85 7.72 10.44
C GLY A 16 -2.72 6.30 9.87
N THR A 17 -2.14 6.11 8.67
CA THR A 17 -2.06 4.78 8.06
C THR A 17 -1.15 3.84 8.83
N LEU A 18 0.01 4.31 9.28
CA LEU A 18 0.94 3.49 10.06
C LEU A 18 0.72 3.68 11.57
N THR A 19 0.47 4.91 12.02
CA THR A 19 0.34 5.21 13.46
C THR A 19 -1.00 4.77 14.06
N ASN A 20 -2.07 4.73 13.25
CA ASN A 20 -3.41 4.29 13.68
C ASN A 20 -3.91 3.11 12.82
N PHE A 21 -3.07 2.08 12.74
CA PHE A 21 -3.35 0.88 11.96
C PHE A 21 -4.65 0.19 12.38
N ALA A 22 -5.03 0.23 13.66
CA ALA A 22 -6.28 -0.33 14.15
C ALA A 22 -7.52 0.32 13.49
N THR A 23 -7.49 1.63 13.21
CA THR A 23 -8.58 2.32 12.53
C THR A 23 -8.61 2.00 11.04
N ILE A 24 -7.44 1.86 10.40
CA ILE A 24 -7.34 1.43 9.01
C ILE A 24 -7.85 0.00 8.84
N GLN A 25 -7.51 -0.90 9.75
CA GLN A 25 -8.02 -2.27 9.76
C GLN A 25 -9.54 -2.31 9.83
N LYS A 26 -10.18 -1.45 10.62
CA LYS A 26 -11.65 -1.33 10.65
C LYS A 26 -12.20 -0.89 9.28
N ARG A 27 -11.55 0.05 8.59
CA ARG A 27 -11.94 0.47 7.24
C ARG A 27 -11.72 -0.61 6.18
N ILE A 28 -10.65 -1.40 6.30
CA ILE A 28 -10.40 -2.56 5.42
C ILE A 28 -11.46 -3.64 5.66
N LYS A 29 -11.83 -3.92 6.91
CA LYS A 29 -12.95 -4.82 7.24
C LYS A 29 -14.24 -4.33 6.60
N ARG A 30 -14.55 -3.04 6.74
CA ARG A 30 -15.73 -2.43 6.12
C ARG A 30 -15.73 -2.59 4.60
N LEU A 31 -14.58 -2.38 3.94
CA LEU A 31 -14.45 -2.62 2.50
C LEU A 31 -14.75 -4.08 2.14
N LYS A 32 -14.19 -5.05 2.88
CA LYS A 32 -14.44 -6.48 2.67
C LYS A 32 -15.91 -6.86 2.92
N GLU A 33 -16.58 -6.22 3.87
CA GLU A 33 -18.01 -6.41 4.11
C GLU A 33 -18.85 -5.92 2.93
N ILE A 34 -18.56 -4.73 2.39
CA ILE A 34 -19.30 -4.18 1.24
C ILE A 34 -19.06 -5.01 -0.02
N GLU A 35 -17.85 -5.54 -0.23
CA GLU A 35 -17.56 -6.48 -1.33
C GLU A 35 -18.35 -7.79 -1.19
N LYS A 36 -18.41 -8.37 0.02
CA LYS A 36 -19.24 -9.56 0.25
C LYS A 36 -20.71 -9.30 -0.03
N MET A 37 -21.25 -8.17 0.45
CA MET A 37 -22.62 -7.76 0.15
C MET A 37 -22.86 -7.59 -1.36
N ALA A 38 -21.82 -7.22 -2.11
CA ALA A 38 -21.85 -7.15 -3.58
C ALA A 38 -21.92 -8.54 -4.22
N GLU A 39 -21.10 -9.48 -3.74
CA GLU A 39 -21.03 -10.87 -4.23
C GLU A 39 -22.29 -11.66 -3.88
N ASP A 40 -22.83 -11.47 -2.68
CA ASP A 40 -24.05 -12.13 -2.18
C ASP A 40 -25.34 -11.61 -2.86
N GLY A 41 -25.26 -10.60 -3.75
CA GLY A 41 -26.43 -10.05 -4.45
C GLY A 41 -27.37 -9.24 -3.56
N THR A 42 -26.93 -8.83 -2.37
CA THR A 42 -27.76 -8.04 -1.42
C THR A 42 -28.10 -6.66 -1.99
N PHE A 43 -27.33 -6.17 -2.97
CA PHE A 43 -27.62 -4.93 -3.68
C PHE A 43 -28.94 -4.93 -4.45
N ASP A 44 -29.45 -6.10 -4.86
CA ASP A 44 -30.71 -6.18 -5.59
C ASP A 44 -31.95 -6.09 -4.69
N VAL A 45 -31.79 -6.35 -3.39
CA VAL A 45 -32.86 -6.27 -2.38
C VAL A 45 -33.02 -4.85 -1.84
N LEU A 46 -31.97 -4.04 -1.92
CA LEU A 46 -31.93 -2.69 -1.37
C LEU A 46 -32.46 -1.63 -2.34
N PRO A 47 -33.02 -0.52 -1.82
CA PRO A 47 -33.48 0.58 -2.67
C PRO A 47 -32.32 1.20 -3.45
N LYS A 48 -32.56 1.51 -4.75
CA LYS A 48 -31.54 2.03 -5.69
C LYS A 48 -30.73 3.22 -5.15
N LYS A 49 -31.32 4.08 -4.31
CA LYS A 49 -30.63 5.22 -3.68
C LYS A 49 -29.52 4.78 -2.71
N GLU A 50 -29.75 3.71 -1.96
CA GLU A 50 -28.76 3.17 -1.01
C GLU A 50 -27.65 2.41 -1.73
N VAL A 51 -28.01 1.65 -2.76
CA VAL A 51 -27.05 0.95 -3.64
C VAL A 51 -26.04 1.94 -4.24
N VAL A 52 -26.49 3.11 -4.71
CA VAL A 52 -25.60 4.14 -5.27
C VAL A 52 -24.66 4.72 -4.20
N LYS A 53 -25.13 4.91 -2.96
CA LYS A 53 -24.27 5.38 -1.86
C LYS A 53 -23.20 4.35 -1.52
N LEU A 54 -23.59 3.08 -1.40
CA LEU A 54 -22.69 1.98 -1.09
C LEU A 54 -21.64 1.75 -2.19
N LYS A 55 -22.05 1.84 -3.48
CA LYS A 55 -21.10 1.77 -4.61
C LYS A 55 -20.08 2.90 -4.58
N LYS A 56 -20.52 4.15 -4.35
CA LYS A 56 -19.61 5.30 -4.21
C LYS A 56 -18.66 5.14 -3.02
N GLU A 57 -19.15 4.59 -1.91
CA GLU A 57 -18.32 4.30 -0.74
C GLU A 57 -17.27 3.22 -1.06
N LEU A 58 -17.68 2.13 -1.72
CA LEU A 58 -16.80 1.06 -2.17
C LEU A 58 -15.72 1.58 -3.11
N GLU A 59 -16.08 2.29 -4.19
CA GLU A 59 -15.11 2.86 -5.14
C GLU A 59 -14.12 3.80 -4.44
N ARG A 60 -14.60 4.60 -3.49
CA ARG A 60 -13.74 5.50 -2.70
C ARG A 60 -12.77 4.68 -1.84
N LEU A 61 -13.27 3.72 -1.08
CA LEU A 61 -12.44 2.90 -0.19
C LEU A 61 -11.45 2.05 -0.99
N GLU A 62 -11.85 1.47 -2.11
CA GLU A 62 -11.00 0.67 -2.99
C GLU A 62 -9.88 1.51 -3.61
N LYS A 63 -10.20 2.74 -4.04
CA LYS A 63 -9.20 3.67 -4.58
C LYS A 63 -8.11 4.04 -3.58
N PHE A 64 -8.42 4.15 -2.28
CA PHE A 64 -7.43 4.51 -1.26
C PHE A 64 -6.79 3.32 -0.55
N LEU A 65 -7.55 2.26 -0.30
CA LEU A 65 -7.15 1.12 0.53
C LEU A 65 -6.93 -0.16 -0.26
N GLY A 66 -7.22 -0.18 -1.56
CA GLY A 66 -7.10 -1.38 -2.41
C GLY A 66 -5.71 -2.01 -2.34
N GLY A 67 -4.65 -1.18 -2.38
CA GLY A 67 -3.29 -1.67 -2.29
C GLY A 67 -2.80 -2.01 -0.87
N ILE A 68 -3.57 -1.69 0.18
CA ILE A 68 -3.29 -2.04 1.60
C ILE A 68 -4.27 -3.13 2.10
N LYS A 69 -5.25 -3.53 1.30
CA LYS A 69 -6.35 -4.44 1.68
C LYS A 69 -5.88 -5.78 2.26
N GLU A 70 -4.75 -6.27 1.77
CA GLU A 70 -4.17 -7.56 2.16
C GLU A 70 -3.11 -7.42 3.28
N MET A 71 -2.85 -6.19 3.74
CA MET A 71 -1.87 -5.90 4.78
C MET A 71 -2.43 -6.23 6.16
N LYS A 72 -1.85 -7.24 6.81
CA LYS A 72 -2.26 -7.68 8.15
C LYS A 72 -1.38 -7.09 9.26
N GLU A 73 -0.15 -6.74 8.93
CA GLU A 73 0.90 -6.30 9.85
C GLU A 73 1.60 -5.06 9.30
N LEU A 74 2.31 -4.33 10.17
CA LEU A 74 3.10 -3.17 9.76
C LEU A 74 4.26 -3.60 8.84
N PRO A 75 4.70 -2.74 7.91
CA PRO A 75 5.78 -3.09 7.00
C PRO A 75 7.15 -2.89 7.68
N ASP A 76 8.10 -3.78 7.44
CA ASP A 76 9.47 -3.66 7.96
C ASP A 76 10.30 -2.55 7.29
N ALA A 77 9.89 -2.09 6.11
CA ALA A 77 10.53 -0.98 5.40
C ALA A 77 9.50 -0.22 4.56
N LEU A 78 9.66 1.11 4.47
CA LEU A 78 8.79 1.97 3.67
C LEU A 78 9.55 2.47 2.44
N PHE A 79 8.94 2.35 1.27
CA PHE A 79 9.45 2.94 0.04
C PHE A 79 8.64 4.19 -0.31
N VAL A 80 9.30 5.35 -0.39
CA VAL A 80 8.67 6.65 -0.66
C VAL A 80 9.24 7.24 -1.95
N ILE A 81 8.36 7.75 -2.79
CA ILE A 81 8.72 8.54 -3.97
C ILE A 81 8.40 9.99 -3.61
N ASP A 82 9.36 10.90 -3.81
CA ASP A 82 9.20 12.32 -3.48
C ASP A 82 8.81 12.56 -1.99
N PRO A 83 9.79 12.50 -1.06
CA PRO A 83 9.52 12.69 0.36
C PRO A 83 8.89 14.04 0.71
N ARG A 84 9.04 15.06 -0.17
CA ARG A 84 8.50 16.40 0.06
C ARG A 84 6.99 16.44 -0.09
N LYS A 85 6.44 15.71 -1.07
CA LYS A 85 4.98 15.57 -1.21
C LYS A 85 4.41 14.63 -0.14
N GLU A 86 5.18 13.63 0.29
CA GLU A 86 4.76 12.55 1.20
C GLU A 86 5.29 12.69 2.64
N ARG A 87 5.48 13.94 3.11
CA ARG A 87 5.99 14.24 4.47
C ARG A 87 5.25 13.54 5.61
N ILE A 88 3.94 13.33 5.46
CA ILE A 88 3.11 12.65 6.46
C ILE A 88 3.54 11.20 6.62
N ALA A 89 3.81 10.51 5.50
CA ALA A 89 4.26 9.12 5.51
C ALA A 89 5.64 8.98 6.16
N VAL A 90 6.56 9.89 5.81
CA VAL A 90 7.92 9.96 6.38
C VAL A 90 7.86 10.20 7.88
N ALA A 91 7.07 11.18 8.34
CA ALA A 91 6.93 11.49 9.76
C ALA A 91 6.34 10.32 10.57
N GLU A 92 5.41 9.56 9.99
CA GLU A 92 4.84 8.38 10.63
C GLU A 92 5.82 7.21 10.69
N ALA A 93 6.54 6.94 9.61
CA ALA A 93 7.54 5.88 9.56
C ALA A 93 8.68 6.15 10.56
N ARG A 94 9.15 7.40 10.66
CA ARG A 94 10.15 7.80 11.66
C ARG A 94 9.66 7.59 13.09
N LYS A 95 8.40 7.90 13.40
CA LYS A 95 7.82 7.67 14.73
C LYS A 95 7.77 6.19 15.12
N LEU A 96 7.67 5.32 14.14
CA LEU A 96 7.60 3.86 14.32
C LEU A 96 8.96 3.18 14.13
N ASN A 97 10.04 3.94 13.95
CA ASN A 97 11.38 3.43 13.64
C ASN A 97 11.41 2.49 12.42
N ILE A 98 10.56 2.73 11.44
CA ILE A 98 10.55 1.96 10.18
C ILE A 98 11.59 2.59 9.24
N PRO A 99 12.56 1.82 8.71
CA PRO A 99 13.55 2.34 7.77
C PRO A 99 12.89 2.81 6.47
N ILE A 100 13.27 4.01 6.03
CA ILE A 100 12.70 4.67 4.86
C ILE A 100 13.70 4.62 3.71
N VAL A 101 13.25 4.08 2.57
CA VAL A 101 13.97 4.13 1.30
C VAL A 101 13.27 5.14 0.41
N GLY A 102 13.95 6.24 0.10
CA GLY A 102 13.37 7.37 -0.63
C GLY A 102 14.08 7.61 -1.96
N ILE A 103 13.31 7.82 -3.03
CA ILE A 103 13.86 8.44 -4.24
C ILE A 103 13.78 9.95 -4.07
N VAL A 104 14.93 10.62 -4.16
CA VAL A 104 15.03 12.08 -4.04
C VAL A 104 15.41 12.70 -5.39
N ASP A 105 14.78 13.83 -5.68
CA ASP A 105 15.19 14.75 -6.73
C ASP A 105 16.07 15.87 -6.15
N THR A 106 16.66 16.69 -7.00
CA THR A 106 17.56 17.82 -6.68
C THR A 106 16.97 18.86 -5.71
N ASN A 107 15.67 18.79 -5.40
CA ASN A 107 14.95 19.74 -4.56
C ASN A 107 14.45 19.16 -3.21
N CYS A 108 14.99 18.03 -2.74
CA CYS A 108 14.62 17.42 -1.46
C CYS A 108 15.80 17.35 -0.48
N ASP A 109 15.53 17.70 0.78
CA ASP A 109 16.47 17.53 1.90
C ASP A 109 16.56 16.03 2.26
N PRO A 110 17.73 15.39 2.12
CA PRO A 110 17.90 13.95 2.33
C PRO A 110 17.92 13.53 3.81
N ASP A 111 17.98 14.47 4.76
CA ASP A 111 18.13 14.21 6.20
C ASP A 111 16.96 13.44 6.85
N GLU A 112 15.81 13.38 6.18
CA GLU A 112 14.62 12.67 6.68
C GLU A 112 14.51 11.22 6.18
N ILE A 113 15.45 10.75 5.34
CA ILE A 113 15.43 9.42 4.71
C ILE A 113 16.69 8.63 5.09
N ASP A 114 16.51 7.36 5.49
CA ASP A 114 17.63 6.48 5.84
C ASP A 114 18.43 6.01 4.62
N TYR A 115 17.73 5.66 3.52
CA TYR A 115 18.34 5.19 2.29
C TYR A 115 17.87 6.02 1.10
N VAL A 116 18.76 6.91 0.66
CA VAL A 116 18.48 7.84 -0.43
C VAL A 116 18.95 7.23 -1.76
N ILE A 117 18.03 7.16 -2.73
CA ILE A 117 18.33 6.78 -4.10
C ILE A 117 18.24 8.04 -4.97
N PRO A 118 19.35 8.60 -5.46
CA PRO A 118 19.30 9.74 -6.37
C PRO A 118 18.75 9.26 -7.73
N ALA A 119 17.53 9.67 -8.09
CA ALA A 119 16.94 9.37 -9.38
C ALA A 119 15.91 10.44 -9.77
N ASN A 120 15.87 10.79 -11.06
CA ASN A 120 14.92 11.76 -11.62
C ASN A 120 13.46 11.24 -11.52
N ASP A 121 12.45 12.13 -11.52
CA ASP A 121 11.02 11.85 -11.31
C ASP A 121 10.40 10.83 -12.33
N ASP A 122 11.10 10.58 -13.45
CA ASP A 122 10.86 9.45 -14.38
C ASP A 122 11.19 8.05 -13.78
N ALA A 123 11.61 8.03 -12.52
CA ALA A 123 11.88 6.84 -11.72
C ALA A 123 10.66 5.93 -11.57
N ILE A 124 9.45 6.29 -12.00
CA ILE A 124 8.36 5.32 -12.19
C ILE A 124 8.80 4.09 -13.00
N ARG A 125 9.67 4.26 -14.01
CA ARG A 125 10.24 3.11 -14.75
C ARG A 125 11.25 2.33 -13.91
N ALA A 126 12.08 3.01 -13.13
CA ALA A 126 13.03 2.39 -12.20
C ALA A 126 12.29 1.64 -11.07
N VAL A 127 11.25 2.21 -10.49
CA VAL A 127 10.36 1.61 -9.49
C VAL A 127 9.60 0.43 -10.10
N LYS A 128 9.11 0.52 -11.34
CA LYS A 128 8.55 -0.64 -12.04
C LYS A 128 9.59 -1.75 -12.21
N LEU A 129 10.84 -1.42 -12.53
CA LEU A 129 11.94 -2.38 -12.68
C LEU A 129 12.35 -2.99 -11.34
N LEU A 130 12.49 -2.16 -10.30
CA LEU A 130 12.86 -2.56 -8.93
C LEU A 130 11.74 -3.41 -8.32
N THR A 131 10.50 -2.97 -8.49
CA THR A 131 9.31 -3.74 -8.10
C THR A 131 9.31 -5.05 -8.87
N ALA A 132 9.40 -5.06 -10.20
CA ALA A 132 9.43 -6.31 -10.98
C ALA A 132 10.55 -7.28 -10.52
N LYS A 133 11.75 -6.76 -10.23
CA LYS A 133 12.89 -7.57 -9.78
C LYS A 133 12.75 -8.07 -8.34
N ASN A 134 12.31 -7.22 -7.41
CA ASN A 134 12.00 -7.61 -6.03
C ASN A 134 10.85 -8.62 -5.99
N CYS A 135 9.88 -8.46 -6.87
CA CYS A 135 8.74 -9.34 -7.00
C CYS A 135 9.15 -10.73 -7.48
N GLY A 136 10.03 -10.82 -8.50
CA GLY A 136 10.65 -12.08 -8.90
C GLY A 136 11.42 -12.73 -7.74
N CYS A 137 12.21 -11.93 -7.03
CA CYS A 137 13.01 -12.40 -5.89
C CYS A 137 12.15 -12.93 -4.73
N ILE A 138 11.03 -12.30 -4.41
CA ILE A 138 10.10 -12.73 -3.35
C ILE A 138 9.36 -14.01 -3.75
N LEU A 139 8.95 -14.13 -5.01
CA LEU A 139 8.34 -15.36 -5.55
C LEU A 139 9.33 -16.53 -5.52
N GLU A 140 10.58 -16.30 -5.93
CA GLU A 140 11.65 -17.29 -5.83
C GLU A 140 11.97 -17.65 -4.38
N ALA A 141 12.04 -16.67 -3.47
CA ALA A 141 12.29 -16.90 -2.06
C ALA A 141 11.16 -17.69 -1.39
N LYS A 142 9.89 -17.40 -1.71
CA LYS A 142 8.73 -18.19 -1.25
C LYS A 142 8.77 -19.61 -1.79
N THR A 143 9.16 -19.78 -3.05
CA THR A 143 9.33 -21.10 -3.68
C THR A 143 10.45 -21.89 -3.01
N ARG A 144 11.61 -21.27 -2.77
CA ARG A 144 12.77 -21.86 -2.05
C ARG A 144 12.44 -22.24 -0.61
N ARG A 145 11.64 -21.44 0.10
CA ARG A 145 11.17 -21.77 1.45
C ARG A 145 10.24 -22.99 1.45
N ARG A 146 9.34 -23.11 0.47
CA ARG A 146 8.44 -24.27 0.34
C ARG A 146 9.19 -25.57 0.02
N SER A 147 10.22 -25.51 -0.84
CA SER A 147 11.02 -26.69 -1.17
C SER A 147 11.95 -27.14 -0.04
N ARG A 148 12.48 -26.21 0.77
CA ARG A 148 13.26 -26.58 1.98
C ARG A 148 12.45 -27.24 3.09
N CYS A 149 11.12 -27.05 3.14
CA CYS A 149 10.26 -27.72 4.13
C CYS A 149 9.83 -29.14 3.71
N HIS A 150 10.14 -29.58 2.48
CA HIS A 150 9.84 -30.92 1.98
C HIS A 150 11.09 -31.79 1.83
N SER A 151 12.19 -31.44 2.51
CA SER A 151 13.42 -32.22 2.59
C SER A 151 13.79 -32.49 4.03
#